data_AF-A0A9D7ZXZ2-F1
#
_entry.id   AF-A0A9D7ZXZ2-F1
#
_cell.length_a   1.000
_cell.length_b   1.000
_cell.length_c   1.000
_cell.angle_alpha   90.00
_cell.angle_beta   90.00
_cell.angle_gamma   90.00
#
_symmetry.space_group_name_H-M   'P 1'
#
loop_
_entity.id
_entity.type
_entity.pdbx_description
1 polymer ?
#
loop_
_entity_poly.entity_id
_entity_poly.type
_entity_poly.pdbx_seq_one_letter_code
_entity_poly.pdbx_strand_id
1 'polypeptide(L)'
;MLIILSTLVFFFTRSLPGDVAALYIGGNAKPEQIERARIELGLDKPLFVQYKRYMGKLMHADMGISIRTHCPVFQDLKEKVPMSLKWFTAATVSIPIFFLALLLQLIFFNYLG
;
A
#
# COMPACT_ATOMS: atom_id res chain seq x y z
N MET A 1 12.93 -2.04 5.42
CA MET A 1 11.74 -1.15 5.51
C MET A 1 10.46 -1.85 5.04
N LEU A 2 10.37 -2.36 3.81
CA LEU A 2 9.14 -2.98 3.30
C LEU A 2 8.67 -4.20 4.11
N ILE A 3 9.58 -5.11 4.50
CA ILE A 3 9.22 -6.29 5.32
C ILE A 3 8.59 -5.86 6.64
N ILE A 4 9.24 -4.94 7.36
CA ILE A 4 8.75 -4.40 8.64
C ILE A 4 7.36 -3.78 8.45
N LEU A 5 7.18 -2.96 7.41
CA LEU A 5 5.90 -2.34 7.11
C LEU A 5 4.82 -3.39 6.80
N SER A 6 5.12 -4.40 5.98
CA SER A 6 4.18 -5.49 5.65
C SER A 6 3.81 -6.31 6.88
N THR A 7 4.77 -6.57 7.78
CA THR A 7 4.50 -7.21 9.08
C THR A 7 3.55 -6.36 9.91
N LEU A 8 3.83 -5.07 10.07
CA LEU A 8 2.98 -4.15 10.82
C LEU A 8 1.56 -4.08 10.25
N VAL A 9 1.43 -3.92 8.92
CA VAL A 9 0.13 -3.87 8.24
C VAL A 9 -0.65 -5.16 8.43
N PHE A 10 0.01 -6.33 8.37
CA PHE A 10 -0.63 -7.62 8.57
C PHE A 10 -1.23 -7.75 9.98
N PHE A 11 -0.43 -7.47 11.01
CA PHE A 11 -0.91 -7.55 12.38
C PHE A 11 -1.95 -6.48 12.69
N PHE A 12 -1.79 -5.27 12.14
CA PHE A 12 -2.74 -4.18 12.30
C PHE A 12 -4.10 -4.55 11.70
N THR A 13 -4.15 -4.99 10.44
CA THR A 13 -5.41 -5.39 9.79
C THR A 13 -6.07 -6.56 10.49
N ARG A 14 -5.29 -7.48 11.07
CA ARG A 14 -5.84 -8.63 11.82
C ARG A 14 -6.26 -8.30 13.25
N SER A 15 -5.81 -7.17 13.80
CA SER A 15 -6.23 -6.64 15.11
C SER A 15 -7.50 -5.79 15.02
N LEU A 16 -7.93 -5.41 13.81
CA LEU A 16 -9.17 -4.65 13.63
C LEU A 16 -10.38 -5.52 13.99
N PRO A 17 -11.41 -4.97 14.68
CA PRO A 17 -12.60 -5.71 15.09
C PRO A 17 -13.58 -6.05 13.94
N GLY A 18 -13.10 -6.18 12.71
CA GLY A 18 -13.90 -6.50 11.52
C GLY A 18 -13.58 -7.88 10.95
N ASP A 19 -14.60 -8.60 10.48
CA ASP A 19 -14.38 -9.88 9.81
C ASP A 19 -13.86 -9.67 8.38
N VAL A 20 -12.59 -10.02 8.16
CA VAL A 20 -11.94 -9.96 6.85
C VAL A 20 -12.70 -10.78 5.80
N ALA A 21 -13.33 -11.90 6.19
CA ALA A 21 -14.14 -12.70 5.27
C ALA A 21 -15.42 -11.96 4.86
N ALA A 22 -16.05 -11.24 5.78
CA ALA A 22 -17.23 -10.42 5.48
C ALA A 22 -16.87 -9.23 4.57
N LEU A 23 -15.72 -8.59 4.82
CA LEU A 23 -15.21 -7.51 3.98
C LEU A 23 -14.88 -7.97 2.56
N TYR A 24 -14.40 -9.20 2.40
CA TYR A 24 -14.12 -9.79 1.10
C TYR A 24 -15.38 -10.02 0.26
N ILE A 25 -16.49 -10.44 0.90
CA ILE A 25 -17.77 -10.68 0.22
C ILE A 25 -18.58 -9.38 0.01
N GLY A 26 -18.48 -8.41 0.93
CA GLY A 26 -19.18 -7.13 0.86
C GLY A 26 -20.48 -7.05 1.67
N GLY A 27 -21.23 -5.96 1.50
CA GLY A 27 -22.31 -5.54 2.40
C GLY A 27 -23.56 -6.45 2.52
N ASN A 28 -23.70 -7.48 1.67
CA ASN A 28 -24.82 -8.43 1.69
C ASN A 28 -24.37 -9.88 1.94
N ALA A 29 -23.25 -10.09 2.64
CA ALA A 29 -22.70 -11.42 2.89
C ALA A 29 -23.63 -12.25 3.79
N LYS A 30 -24.17 -13.37 3.29
CA LYS A 30 -24.86 -14.36 4.13
C LYS A 30 -23.86 -15.05 5.05
N PRO A 31 -24.24 -15.49 6.27
CA PRO A 31 -23.34 -16.17 7.20
C PRO A 31 -22.61 -17.37 6.57
N GLU A 32 -23.31 -18.15 5.75
CA GLU A 32 -22.74 -19.30 5.03
C GLU A 32 -21.66 -18.90 4.02
N GLN A 33 -21.80 -17.74 3.38
CA GLN A 33 -20.81 -17.24 2.42
C GLN A 33 -19.56 -16.71 3.13
N ILE A 34 -19.75 -16.10 4.31
CA ILE A 34 -18.64 -15.63 5.15
C ILE A 34 -17.80 -16.82 5.62
N GLU A 35 -18.43 -17.91 6.07
CA GLU A 35 -17.69 -19.08 6.54
C GLU A 35 -16.93 -19.79 5.41
N ARG A 36 -17.55 -19.89 4.22
CA ARG A 36 -16.85 -20.39 3.02
C ARG A 36 -15.64 -19.52 2.66
N ALA A 37 -15.81 -18.20 2.64
CA ALA A 37 -14.73 -17.26 2.37
C ALA A 37 -13.63 -17.33 3.43
N ARG A 38 -13.98 -17.53 4.71
CA ARG A 38 -13.02 -17.71 5.80
C ARG A 38 -12.11 -18.90 5.57
N ILE A 39 -12.66 -20.03 5.15
CA ILE A 39 -11.89 -21.25 4.82
C ILE A 39 -11.06 -21.04 3.55
N GLU A 40 -11.65 -20.46 2.51
CA GLU A 40 -10.98 -20.23 1.22
C GLU A 40 -9.77 -19.29 1.36
N LEU A 41 -9.93 -18.20 2.11
CA LEU A 41 -8.86 -17.25 2.43
C LEU A 41 -7.88 -17.81 3.48
N GLY A 42 -8.19 -18.93 4.12
CA GLY A 42 -7.39 -19.57 5.15
C GLY A 42 -7.35 -18.80 6.48
N LEU A 43 -8.39 -18.02 6.74
CA LEU A 43 -8.56 -17.21 7.94
C LEU A 43 -8.97 -18.06 9.17
N ASP A 44 -9.32 -19.32 8.95
CA ASP A 44 -9.57 -20.38 9.93
C ASP A 44 -8.29 -20.87 10.62
N LYS A 45 -7.12 -20.66 10.00
CA LYS A 45 -5.83 -21.20 10.49
C LYS A 45 -5.19 -20.32 11.57
N PRO A 46 -4.25 -20.84 12.38
CA PRO A 46 -3.50 -20.02 13.34
C PRO A 46 -2.78 -18.83 12.68
N LEU A 47 -2.71 -17.69 13.37
CA LEU A 47 -2.12 -16.44 12.86
C LEU A 47 -0.73 -16.61 12.25
N PHE A 48 0.10 -17.44 12.89
CA PHE A 48 1.44 -17.72 12.40
C PHE A 48 1.47 -18.41 11.03
N VAL A 49 0.51 -19.32 10.77
CA VAL A 49 0.36 -20.00 9.47
C VAL A 49 -0.11 -19.01 8.41
N GLN A 50 -1.05 -18.13 8.76
CA GLN A 50 -1.52 -17.07 7.87
C GLN A 50 -0.36 -16.14 7.48
N TYR A 51 0.44 -15.70 8.47
CA TYR A 51 1.57 -14.81 8.24
C TYR A 51 2.66 -15.45 7.37
N LYS A 52 3.03 -16.71 7.63
CA LYS A 52 3.98 -17.46 6.79
C LYS A 52 3.51 -17.55 5.33
N ARG A 53 2.23 -17.84 5.11
CA ARG A 53 1.65 -17.87 3.76
C ARG A 53 1.69 -16.50 3.10
N TYR A 54 1.29 -15.46 3.83
CA TYR A 54 1.30 -14.08 3.35
C TYR A 54 2.70 -13.62 2.93
N MET A 55 3.71 -13.83 3.78
CA MET A 55 5.10 -13.52 3.48
C MET A 55 5.65 -14.36 2.32
N GLY A 56 5.33 -15.66 2.28
CA GLY A 56 5.74 -16.53 1.18
C GLY A 56 5.22 -16.04 -0.18
N LYS A 57 3.93 -15.67 -0.26
CA LYS A 57 3.34 -15.09 -1.46
C LYS A 57 3.97 -13.74 -1.84
N LEU A 58 4.16 -12.86 -0.84
CA LEU A 58 4.75 -11.55 -1.05
C LEU A 58 6.17 -11.63 -1.63
N MET A 59 6.98 -12.60 -1.18
CA MET A 59 8.32 -12.83 -1.71
C MET A 59 8.32 -13.33 -3.16
N HIS A 60 7.25 -13.99 -3.61
CA HIS A 60 7.05 -14.41 -5.00
C HIS A 60 6.35 -13.36 -5.86
N ALA A 61 6.25 -12.11 -5.36
CA ALA A 61 5.50 -11.02 -5.97
C ALA A 61 3.99 -11.32 -6.16
N ASP A 62 3.46 -12.32 -5.46
CA ASP A 62 2.02 -12.58 -5.36
C ASP A 62 1.47 -11.76 -4.19
N MET A 63 0.89 -10.61 -4.52
CA MET A 63 0.23 -9.72 -3.55
C MET A 63 -1.25 -10.03 -3.38
N GLY A 64 -1.76 -11.08 -4.05
CA GLY A 64 -3.17 -11.43 -4.06
C GLY A 64 -4.05 -10.52 -4.90
N ILE A 65 -5.35 -10.67 -4.69
CA ILE A 65 -6.41 -9.93 -5.38
C ILE A 65 -6.90 -8.79 -4.49
N SER A 66 -7.05 -7.61 -5.09
CA SER A 66 -7.62 -6.44 -4.44
C SER A 66 -9.09 -6.67 -4.12
N ILE A 67 -9.49 -6.44 -2.87
CA ILE A 67 -10.89 -6.53 -2.44
C ILE A 67 -11.75 -5.47 -3.14
N ARG A 68 -11.14 -4.36 -3.59
CA ARG A 68 -11.87 -3.23 -4.19
C ARG A 68 -12.05 -3.37 -5.70
N THR A 69 -11.00 -3.81 -6.39
CA THR A 69 -10.97 -3.86 -7.87
C THR A 69 -11.12 -5.29 -8.40
N HIS A 70 -11.05 -6.30 -7.53
CA HIS A 70 -11.03 -7.72 -7.90
C HIS A 70 -9.93 -8.11 -8.91
N CYS A 71 -8.95 -7.23 -9.12
CA CYS A 71 -7.78 -7.46 -9.95
C CYS A 71 -6.54 -7.80 -9.10
N PRO A 72 -5.51 -8.43 -9.68
CA PRO A 72 -4.23 -8.61 -9.01
C PRO A 72 -3.65 -7.27 -8.54
N VAL A 73 -3.31 -7.17 -7.25
CA VAL A 73 -2.75 -5.93 -6.66
C VAL A 73 -1.50 -5.47 -7.38
N PHE A 74 -0.72 -6.40 -7.94
CA PHE A 74 0.48 -6.09 -8.71
C PHE A 74 0.19 -5.29 -9.99
N GLN A 75 -0.96 -5.51 -10.64
CA GLN A 75 -1.38 -4.73 -11.81
C GLN A 75 -1.72 -3.30 -11.40
N ASP A 76 -2.54 -3.13 -10.36
CA ASP A 76 -2.89 -1.81 -9.80
C ASP A 76 -1.62 -1.03 -9.39
N LEU A 77 -0.62 -1.73 -8.85
CA LEU A 77 0.64 -1.13 -8.43
C LEU A 77 1.47 -0.67 -9.65
N LYS A 78 1.56 -1.49 -10.69
CA LYS A 78 2.26 -1.14 -11.94
C LYS A 78 1.69 0.11 -12.61
N GLU A 79 0.38 0.31 -12.51
CA GLU A 79 -0.28 1.49 -13.09
C GLU A 79 -0.02 2.76 -12.25
N LYS A 80 -0.01 2.63 -10.92
CA LYS A 80 0.07 3.79 -10.01
C LYS A 80 1.49 4.22 -9.66
N VAL A 81 2.43 3.28 -9.55
CA VAL A 81 3.83 3.58 -9.17
C VAL A 81 4.49 4.62 -10.09
N PRO A 82 4.34 4.55 -11.44
CA PRO A 82 4.95 5.53 -12.33
C PRO A 82 4.45 6.95 -12.08
N MET A 83 3.17 7.11 -11.73
CA MET A 83 2.60 8.43 -11.47
C MET A 83 3.19 9.03 -10.19
N SER A 84 3.24 8.27 -9.10
CA SER A 84 3.87 8.70 -7.86
C SER A 84 5.35 9.04 -8.05
N LEU A 85 6.07 8.26 -8.85
CA LEU A 85 7.49 8.50 -9.13
C LEU A 85 7.70 9.80 -9.90
N LYS A 86 6.84 10.10 -10.90
CA LYS A 86 6.89 11.37 -11.64
C LYS A 86 6.75 12.57 -10.69
N TRP A 87 5.77 12.57 -9.81
CA TRP A 87 5.58 13.64 -8.83
C TRP A 87 6.74 13.77 -7.85
N PHE A 88 7.27 12.64 -7.37
CA PHE A 88 8.45 12.64 -6.51
C PHE A 88 9.64 13.30 -7.20
N THR A 89 9.97 12.86 -8.43
CA THR A 89 11.09 13.44 -9.19
C THR A 89 10.89 14.91 -9.50
N ALA A 90 9.67 15.34 -9.83
CA ALA A 90 9.35 16.73 -10.07
C ALA A 90 9.58 17.59 -8.81
N ALA A 91 9.13 17.11 -7.64
CA ALA A 91 9.34 17.81 -6.37
C ALA A 91 10.82 17.88 -5.96
N THR A 92 11.57 16.78 -6.13
CA THR A 92 13.01 16.74 -5.81
C THR A 92 13.81 17.73 -6.66
N VAL A 93 13.40 17.98 -7.90
CA VAL A 93 14.09 18.93 -8.79
C VAL A 93 13.60 20.36 -8.59
N SER A 94 12.29 20.57 -8.41
CA SER A 94 11.72 21.93 -8.29
C SER A 94 12.13 22.64 -7.01
N ILE A 95 12.26 21.92 -5.89
CA ILE A 95 12.61 22.51 -4.58
C ILE A 95 14.01 23.15 -4.62
N PRO A 96 15.11 22.46 -5.03
CA PRO A 96 16.43 23.08 -5.15
C PRO A 96 16.47 24.26 -6.13
N ILE A 97 15.77 24.15 -7.27
CA ILE A 97 15.71 25.23 -8.27
C ILE A 97 15.07 26.48 -7.67
N PHE A 98 13.97 26.31 -6.92
CA PHE A 98 13.30 27.41 -6.24
C PHE A 98 14.23 28.09 -5.23
N PHE A 99 14.93 27.33 -4.40
CA PHE A 99 15.88 27.88 -3.43
C PHE A 99 17.07 28.58 -4.10
N LEU A 100 17.59 28.03 -5.20
CA LEU A 100 18.66 28.66 -5.97
C LEU A 100 18.21 30.00 -6.59
N ALA A 101 17.01 30.03 -7.18
CA ALA A 101 16.44 31.25 -7.75
C ALA A 101 16.22 32.32 -6.66
N LEU A 102 15.71 31.93 -5.49
CA LEU A 102 15.53 32.82 -4.35
C LEU A 102 16.88 33.39 -3.87
N LEU A 103 17.91 32.55 -3.76
CA LEU A 103 19.25 32.98 -3.36
C LEU A 103 19.83 34.02 -4.34
N LEU A 104 19.70 33.78 -5.66
CA LEU A 104 20.17 34.72 -6.68
C LEU A 104 19.44 36.07 -6.62
N GLN A 105 18.12 36.06 -6.38
CA GLN A 105 17.34 37.29 -6.20
C GLN A 105 17.81 38.09 -4.98
N LEU A 106 18.09 37.43 -3.85
CA LEU A 106 18.59 38.09 -2.64
C LEU A 106 19.96 38.73 -2.85
N ILE A 107 20.87 38.03 -3.55
CA ILE A 107 22.20 38.56 -3.87
C ILE A 107 22.09 39.80 -4.77
N PHE A 108 21.25 39.73 -5.81
CA PHE A 108 21.05 40.84 -6.73
C PHE A 108 20.47 42.08 -6.04
N PHE A 109 19.48 41.88 -5.16
CA PHE A 109 18.90 42.97 -4.37
C PHE A 109 19.94 43.66 -3.47
N ASN A 110 20.80 42.88 -2.81
CA ASN A 110 21.84 43.41 -1.93
C ASN A 110 23.02 44.06 -2.69
N TYR A 111 23.18 43.80 -3.98
CA TYR A 111 24.25 44.39 -4.80
C TYR A 111 23.83 45.71 -5.46
N LEU A 112 22.53 45.96 -5.59
CA LEU A 112 21.96 47.14 -6.26
C LEU A 112 21.28 48.14 -5.31
N GLY A 113 21.17 47.83 -4.02
CA GLY A 113 20.69 48.74 -2.97
C GLY A 113 21.82 49.19 -2.07
#